data_AF-A0A961MQA5-F1
#
_entry.id   AF-A0A961MQA5-F1
#
_cell.length_a   1.000
_cell.length_b   1.000
_cell.length_c   1.000
_cell.angle_alpha   90.00
_cell.angle_beta   90.00
_cell.angle_gamma   90.00
#
_symmetry.space_group_name_H-M   'P 1'
#
loop_
_entity.id
_entity.type
_entity.pdbx_description
1 polymer ?
#
loop_
_entity_poly.entity_id
_entity_poly.type
_entity_poly.pdbx_seq_one_letter_code
_entity_poly.pdbx_strand_id
1 'polypeptide(L)'
;SSQPLRPDNAGWDWFSLHLATGEKVMAYRFRKTDGSASLAGTWIDAGGRPSPLGDAEIAITERARSTVAGRAIPTAWHVEIPSRGFAVDTEPLNPQSWMGTTFAYWEGPIRFGGSHNGRGYLEMTGYE
;
A
#
# COMPACT_ATOMS: atom_id res chain seq x y z
N SER A 1 -4.07 5.27 -17.83
CA SER A 1 -3.31 6.44 -18.25
C SER A 1 -2.27 6.72 -17.16
N SER A 2 -1.03 6.27 -17.37
CA SER A 2 0.08 6.51 -16.46
C SER A 2 0.56 7.95 -16.66
N GLN A 3 0.09 8.87 -15.82
CA GLN A 3 0.61 10.23 -15.84
C GLN A 3 2.10 10.21 -15.45
N PRO A 4 2.96 10.98 -16.13
CA PRO A 4 4.35 11.12 -15.73
C PRO A 4 4.41 11.61 -14.29
N LEU A 5 5.29 11.01 -13.49
CA LEU A 5 5.62 11.49 -12.15
C LEU A 5 5.85 13.00 -12.23
N ARG A 6 5.03 13.78 -11.52
CA ARG A 6 5.32 15.20 -11.32
C ARG A 6 6.72 15.28 -10.66
N PRO A 7 7.54 16.29 -10.97
CA PRO A 7 8.92 16.36 -10.50
C PRO A 7 9.09 16.38 -8.97
N ASP A 8 8.01 16.60 -8.22
CA ASP A 8 7.94 16.55 -6.75
C ASP A 8 7.58 15.18 -6.18
N ASN A 9 7.22 14.18 -7.00
CA ASN A 9 6.84 12.84 -6.54
C ASN A 9 8.06 11.89 -6.50
N ALA A 10 8.39 11.43 -5.29
CA ALA A 10 9.40 10.40 -5.08
C ALA A 10 8.91 9.00 -5.49
N GLY A 11 7.60 8.74 -5.43
CA GLY A 11 6.99 7.45 -5.80
C GLY A 11 5.66 7.23 -5.07
N TRP A 12 5.11 6.01 -5.18
CA TRP A 12 3.90 5.64 -4.44
C TRP A 12 4.01 4.26 -3.77
N ASP A 13 3.18 4.06 -2.76
CA ASP A 13 2.83 2.76 -2.17
C ASP A 13 1.34 2.54 -2.41
N TRP A 14 0.96 1.46 -3.08
CA TRP A 14 -0.43 1.13 -3.38
C TRP A 14 -0.81 -0.21 -2.79
N PHE A 15 -1.97 -0.24 -2.12
CA PHE A 15 -2.52 -1.42 -1.48
C PHE A 15 -3.89 -1.74 -2.07
N SER A 16 -4.09 -3.01 -2.44
CA SER A 16 -5.41 -3.58 -2.74
C SER A 16 -5.67 -4.73 -1.78
N LEU A 17 -6.58 -4.55 -0.84
CA LEU A 17 -6.86 -5.49 0.24
C LEU A 17 -8.27 -6.04 0.10
N HIS A 18 -8.39 -7.36 0.10
CA HIS A 18 -9.66 -8.07 0.08
C HIS A 18 -9.85 -8.72 1.44
N LEU A 19 -10.79 -8.21 2.22
CA LEU A 19 -11.10 -8.71 3.56
C LEU A 19 -11.89 -10.01 3.45
N ALA A 20 -11.69 -10.92 4.40
CA ALA A 20 -12.44 -12.18 4.45
C ALA A 20 -13.95 -11.98 4.66
N THR A 21 -14.35 -10.84 5.21
CA THR A 21 -15.74 -10.41 5.44
C THR A 21 -16.43 -9.87 4.19
N GLY A 22 -15.70 -9.67 3.09
CA GLY A 22 -16.23 -9.28 1.78
C GLY A 22 -15.95 -7.84 1.38
N GLU A 23 -15.64 -6.96 2.33
CA GLU A 23 -15.18 -5.60 2.07
C GLU A 23 -13.83 -5.58 1.37
N LYS A 24 -13.53 -4.45 0.72
CA LYS A 24 -12.25 -4.22 0.06
C LYS A 24 -11.73 -2.85 0.43
N VAL A 25 -10.42 -2.72 0.49
CA VAL A 25 -9.73 -1.45 0.69
C VAL A 25 -8.78 -1.24 -0.47
N MET A 26 -8.88 -0.08 -1.11
CA MET A 26 -7.83 0.45 -1.97
C MET A 26 -7.21 1.63 -1.24
N ALA A 27 -5.89 1.65 -1.05
CA ALA A 27 -5.18 2.74 -0.38
C ALA A 27 -3.91 3.11 -1.13
N TYR A 28 -3.59 4.40 -1.13
CA TYR A 28 -2.42 4.98 -1.77
C TYR A 28 -1.68 5.86 -0.76
N ARG A 29 -0.36 5.76 -0.80
CA ARG A 29 0.55 6.75 -0.21
C ARG A 29 1.40 7.33 -1.32
N PHE A 30 1.21 8.60 -1.60
CA PHE A 30 2.04 9.35 -2.54
C PHE A 30 3.16 10.02 -1.77
N ARG A 31 4.40 9.62 -2.02
CA ARG A 31 5.59 10.16 -1.35
C ARG A 31 6.17 11.28 -2.18
N LYS A 32 6.53 12.38 -1.53
CA LYS A 32 7.18 13.53 -2.15
C LYS A 32 8.67 13.53 -1.87
N THR A 33 9.42 14.25 -2.70
CA THR A 33 10.88 14.38 -2.56
C THR A 33 11.31 15.13 -1.30
N ASP A 34 10.41 15.93 -0.70
CA ASP A 34 10.65 16.62 0.58
C ASP A 34 10.44 15.73 1.81
N GLY A 35 10.12 14.45 1.62
CA GLY A 35 9.86 13.47 2.67
C GLY A 35 8.43 13.45 3.19
N SER A 36 7.58 14.40 2.80
CA SER A 36 6.15 14.37 3.09
C SER A 36 5.42 13.33 2.25
N ALA A 37 4.22 12.95 2.68
CA ALA A 37 3.35 12.09 1.90
C ALA A 37 1.89 12.55 2.03
N SER A 38 1.09 12.21 1.04
CA SER A 38 -0.36 12.34 1.09
C SER A 38 -1.01 10.98 0.88
N LEU A 39 -2.06 10.69 1.64
CA LEU A 39 -2.82 9.45 1.58
C LEU A 39 -4.15 9.67 0.87
N ALA A 40 -4.62 8.63 0.20
CA ALA A 40 -5.97 8.56 -0.35
C ALA A 40 -6.42 7.10 -0.41
N GLY A 41 -7.73 6.87 -0.36
CA GLY A 41 -8.23 5.51 -0.46
C GLY A 41 -9.71 5.41 -0.76
N THR A 42 -10.19 4.18 -0.77
CA THR A 42 -11.61 3.87 -0.92
C THR A 42 -11.89 2.61 -0.12
N TRP A 43 -12.85 2.72 0.79
CA TRP A 43 -13.49 1.57 1.40
C TRP A 43 -14.64 1.11 0.50
N ILE A 44 -14.67 -0.16 0.13
CA ILE A 44 -15.75 -0.75 -0.63
C ILE A 44 -16.42 -1.74 0.32
N ASP A 45 -17.69 -1.50 0.65
CA ASP A 45 -18.41 -2.42 1.53
C ASP A 45 -18.65 -3.79 0.86
N ALA A 46 -19.14 -4.77 1.62
CA ALA A 46 -19.37 -6.12 1.12
C ALA A 46 -20.44 -6.18 0.00
N GLY A 47 -21.30 -5.15 -0.10
CA GLY A 47 -22.26 -4.96 -1.18
C GLY A 47 -21.65 -4.32 -2.44
N GLY A 48 -20.38 -3.93 -2.40
CA GLY A 48 -19.67 -3.30 -3.51
C GLY A 48 -19.81 -1.78 -3.57
N ARG A 49 -20.41 -1.12 -2.57
CA ARG A 49 -20.58 0.34 -2.57
C ARG A 49 -19.28 1.03 -2.14
N PRO A 50 -18.72 1.93 -2.97
CA PRO A 50 -17.51 2.66 -2.62
C PRO A 50 -17.81 3.84 -1.68
N SER A 51 -16.89 4.08 -0.75
CA SER A 51 -16.80 5.25 0.12
C SER A 51 -15.36 5.79 0.05
N PRO A 52 -15.12 6.94 -0.59
CA PRO A 52 -13.80 7.57 -0.62
C PRO A 52 -13.27 7.85 0.79
N LEU A 53 -11.96 7.77 0.96
CA LEU A 53 -11.24 8.06 2.19
C LEU A 53 -10.19 9.14 1.92
N GLY A 54 -10.18 10.19 2.73
CA GLY A 54 -9.19 11.26 2.69
C GLY A 54 -7.93 10.96 3.50
N ASP A 55 -6.96 11.86 3.39
CA ASP A 55 -5.64 11.76 4.02
C ASP A 55 -5.72 11.54 5.55
N ALA A 56 -6.57 12.30 6.24
CA ALA A 56 -6.74 12.22 7.69
C ALA A 56 -7.49 10.95 8.17
N GLU A 57 -8.07 10.17 7.24
CA GLU A 57 -8.83 8.96 7.57
C GLU A 57 -7.99 7.69 7.50
N ILE A 58 -6.79 7.78 6.94
CA ILE A 58 -5.90 6.65 6.69
C ILE A 58 -4.60 6.90 7.44
N ALA A 59 -4.04 5.86 8.06
CA ALA A 59 -2.63 5.87 8.46
C ALA A 59 -1.92 4.66 7.84
N ILE A 60 -0.72 4.91 7.30
CA ILE A 60 0.14 3.88 6.72
C ILE A 60 1.54 4.05 7.30
N THR A 61 1.98 3.05 8.07
CA THR A 61 3.26 3.09 8.77
C THR A 61 4.11 1.91 8.36
N GLU A 62 5.37 2.17 8.05
CA GLU A 62 6.35 1.12 7.75
C GLU A 62 6.58 0.24 8.99
N ARG A 63 6.59 -1.09 8.81
CA ARG A 63 6.85 -2.05 9.90
C ARG A 63 8.17 -2.79 9.75
N ALA A 64 8.51 -3.21 8.54
CA ALA A 64 9.79 -3.86 8.28
C ALA A 64 10.24 -3.71 6.83
N ARG A 65 11.56 -3.74 6.64
CA ARG A 65 12.22 -3.76 5.33
C ARG A 65 12.76 -5.16 5.02
N SER A 66 12.74 -5.48 3.74
CA SER A 66 13.44 -6.63 3.16
C SER A 66 14.60 -6.16 2.29
N THR A 67 15.71 -6.90 2.32
CA THR A 67 16.77 -6.71 1.33
C THR A 67 16.37 -7.41 0.03
N VAL A 68 16.21 -6.63 -1.03
CA VAL A 68 15.77 -7.11 -2.35
C VAL A 68 16.65 -6.44 -3.40
N ALA A 69 17.22 -7.20 -4.34
CA ALA A 69 18.09 -6.64 -5.39
C ALA A 69 19.17 -5.65 -4.86
N GLY A 70 19.74 -5.94 -3.69
CA GLY A 70 20.77 -5.12 -3.04
C GLY A 70 20.29 -3.86 -2.30
N ARG A 71 18.97 -3.65 -2.17
CA ARG A 71 18.35 -2.46 -1.56
C ARG A 71 17.38 -2.83 -0.45
N ALA A 72 17.20 -1.94 0.52
CA ALA A 72 16.29 -2.14 1.65
C ALA A 72 14.90 -1.55 1.31
N ILE A 73 13.94 -2.41 0.99
CA ILE A 73 12.59 -2.05 0.55
C ILE A 73 11.59 -2.29 1.68
N PRO A 74 10.71 -1.33 2.03
CA PRO A 74 9.67 -1.53 3.04
C PRO A 74 8.58 -2.46 2.52
N THR A 75 8.69 -3.75 2.80
CA THR A 75 7.75 -4.75 2.26
C THR A 75 6.63 -5.11 3.24
N ALA A 76 6.73 -4.68 4.50
CA ALA A 76 5.71 -4.91 5.53
C ALA A 76 5.25 -3.59 6.14
N TRP A 77 3.93 -3.46 6.28
CA TRP A 77 3.26 -2.19 6.63
C TRP A 77 2.13 -2.41 7.62
N HIS A 78 1.89 -1.40 8.45
CA HIS A 78 0.67 -1.25 9.23
C HIS A 78 -0.27 -0.29 8.50
N VAL A 79 -1.54 -0.68 8.31
CA VAL A 79 -2.55 0.12 7.62
C VAL A 79 -3.78 0.26 8.53
N GLU A 80 -4.21 1.49 8.74
CA GLU A 80 -5.33 1.84 9.63
C GLU A 80 -6.36 2.72 8.94
N ILE A 81 -7.63 2.46 9.23
CA ILE A 81 -8.79 3.30 8.92
C ILE A 81 -9.67 3.31 10.18
N PRO A 82 -9.42 4.19 11.16
CA PRO A 82 -10.04 4.15 12.48
C PRO A 82 -11.57 4.21 12.44
N SER A 83 -12.15 4.99 11.51
CA SER A 83 -13.60 5.13 11.33
C SER A 83 -14.30 3.82 10.91
N ARG A 84 -13.53 2.81 10.48
CA ARG A 84 -13.99 1.47 10.08
C ARG A 84 -13.57 0.37 11.06
N GLY A 85 -12.90 0.72 12.17
CA GLY A 85 -12.29 -0.27 13.07
C GLY A 85 -11.24 -1.14 12.38
N PHE A 86 -10.64 -0.63 11.30
CA PHE A 86 -9.67 -1.35 10.50
C PHE A 86 -8.26 -0.94 10.90
N ALA A 87 -7.46 -1.93 11.30
CA ALA A 87 -6.06 -1.84 11.66
C ALA A 87 -5.41 -3.20 11.41
N VAL A 88 -4.53 -3.29 10.41
CA VAL A 88 -3.93 -4.57 9.99
C VAL A 88 -2.44 -4.43 9.72
N ASP A 89 -1.71 -5.50 9.98
CA ASP A 89 -0.32 -5.67 9.56
C ASP A 89 -0.29 -6.52 8.29
N THR A 90 0.45 -6.02 7.30
CA THR A 90 0.65 -6.65 6.00
C THR A 90 2.01 -7.35 5.93
N GLU A 91 2.04 -8.50 5.28
CA GLU A 91 3.27 -9.28 5.05
C GLU A 91 3.32 -9.79 3.61
N PRO A 92 4.46 -9.64 2.91
CA PRO A 92 4.60 -10.13 1.55
C PRO A 92 4.68 -11.65 1.53
N LEU A 93 4.02 -12.29 0.55
CA LEU A 93 4.19 -13.74 0.34
C LEU A 93 5.56 -14.05 -0.28
N ASN A 94 6.06 -13.15 -1.11
CA ASN A 94 7.42 -13.20 -1.65
C ASN A 94 8.07 -11.81 -1.51
N PRO A 95 8.99 -11.62 -0.55
CA PRO A 95 9.70 -10.36 -0.40
C PRO A 95 10.54 -9.97 -1.62
N GLN A 96 10.95 -10.94 -2.46
CA GLN A 96 11.87 -10.73 -3.58
C GLN A 96 11.18 -10.28 -4.89
N SER A 97 9.96 -9.74 -4.82
CA SER A 97 9.14 -9.41 -5.99
C SER A 97 9.51 -8.07 -6.64
N TRP A 98 10.80 -7.86 -6.88
CA TRP A 98 11.34 -6.66 -7.51
C TRP A 98 11.44 -6.81 -9.03
N MET A 99 10.89 -5.84 -9.75
CA MET A 99 10.89 -5.76 -11.21
C MET A 99 11.91 -4.70 -11.66
N GLY A 100 13.09 -5.15 -12.09
CA GLY A 100 14.18 -4.27 -12.56
C GLY A 100 14.00 -3.80 -14.02
N THR A 101 12.83 -3.25 -14.35
CA THR A 101 12.56 -2.68 -15.69
C THR A 101 13.13 -1.26 -15.82
N THR A 102 12.94 -0.59 -16.97
CA THR A 102 13.33 0.83 -17.16
C THR A 102 12.70 1.76 -16.10
N PHE A 103 11.53 1.39 -15.57
CA PHE A 103 10.95 2.00 -14.39
C PHE A 103 10.82 0.91 -13.33
N ALA A 104 11.78 0.83 -12.41
CA ALA A 104 11.78 -0.26 -11.44
C ALA A 104 10.70 -0.09 -10.36
N TYR A 105 10.16 -1.21 -9.92
CA TYR A 105 9.11 -1.25 -8.91
C TYR A 105 9.12 -2.59 -8.16
N TRP A 106 8.56 -2.59 -6.96
CA TRP A 106 8.24 -3.80 -6.21
C TRP A 106 6.75 -4.07 -6.39
N GLU A 107 6.37 -5.28 -6.78
CA GLU A 107 4.96 -5.68 -6.88
C GLU A 107 4.80 -7.12 -6.44
N GLY A 108 3.88 -7.37 -5.51
CA GLY A 108 3.64 -8.74 -5.11
C GLY A 108 2.40 -8.94 -4.24
N PRO A 109 1.94 -10.21 -4.16
CA PRO A 109 0.85 -10.58 -3.28
C PRO A 109 1.28 -10.45 -1.81
N ILE A 110 0.34 -9.98 -1.00
CA ILE A 110 0.49 -9.85 0.45
C ILE A 110 -0.65 -10.58 1.17
N ARG A 111 -0.40 -10.99 2.41
CA ARG A 111 -1.44 -11.36 3.38
C ARG A 111 -1.48 -10.31 4.47
N PHE A 112 -2.59 -10.24 5.19
CA PHE A 112 -2.68 -9.34 6.35
C PHE A 112 -3.53 -9.93 7.47
N GLY A 113 -3.27 -9.47 8.69
CA GLY A 113 -3.96 -9.85 9.92
C GLY A 113 -4.00 -8.70 10.93
N GLY A 114 -4.74 -8.87 12.02
CA GLY A 114 -4.97 -7.84 13.04
C GLY A 114 -6.45 -7.76 13.38
N SER A 115 -7.05 -6.58 13.24
CA SER A 115 -8.51 -6.40 13.35
C SER A 115 -9.30 -7.19 12.31
N HIS A 116 -8.70 -7.42 11.14
CA HIS A 116 -9.26 -8.15 10.01
C HIS A 116 -8.18 -9.02 9.39
N ASN A 117 -8.60 -10.07 8.68
CA ASN A 117 -7.71 -10.92 7.91
C ASN A 117 -8.14 -10.95 6.44
N GLY A 118 -7.17 -11.25 5.58
CA GLY A 118 -7.43 -11.35 4.15
C GLY A 118 -6.16 -11.45 3.32
N ARG A 119 -6.31 -11.14 2.04
CA ARG A 119 -5.25 -11.18 1.04
C ARG A 119 -5.28 -9.91 0.22
N GLY A 120 -4.15 -9.57 -0.36
CA GLY A 120 -4.06 -8.37 -1.17
C GLY A 120 -2.87 -8.37 -2.11
N TYR A 121 -2.64 -7.20 -2.67
CA TYR A 121 -1.47 -6.86 -3.45
C TYR A 121 -0.89 -5.54 -2.95
N LEU A 122 0.44 -5.44 -3.04
CA LEU A 122 1.18 -4.21 -2.80
C LEU A 122 2.01 -3.91 -4.06
N GLU A 123 1.95 -2.67 -4.52
CA GLU A 123 2.81 -2.12 -5.57
C GLU A 123 3.53 -0.89 -5.01
N MET A 124 4.83 -0.80 -5.23
CA MET A 124 5.66 0.30 -4.75
C MET A 124 6.66 0.74 -5.82
N THR A 125 6.72 2.04 -6.08
CA THR A 125 7.66 2.63 -7.05
C THR A 125 8.61 3.58 -6.35
N GLY A 126 9.73 3.97 -6.96
CA GLY A 126 10.55 5.06 -6.42
C GLY A 126 11.31 4.72 -5.14
N TYR A 127 11.86 3.50 -5.09
CA TYR A 127 12.74 2.99 -4.02
C TYR A 127 14.13 2.61 -4.56
N GLU A 128 14.56 3.25 -5.65
CA GLU A 128 15.86 2.98 -6.28
C GLU A 128 17.05 3.53 -5.50
#